data_AF-A0A369XUF5-F1
#
_entry.id   AF-A0A369XUF5-F1
#
_cell.length_a   1.000
_cell.length_b   1.000
_cell.length_c   1.000
_cell.angle_alpha   90.00
_cell.angle_beta   90.00
_cell.angle_gamma   90.00
#
_symmetry.space_group_name_H-M   'P 1'
#
loop_
_entity.id
_entity.type
_entity.pdbx_description
1 polymer ?
#
loop_
_entity_poly.entity_id
_entity_poly.type
_entity_poly.pdbx_seq_one_letter_code
_entity_poly.pdbx_strand_id
1 'polypeptide(L)'
;MSRSDGLIGYAIRPLLLATLLPLGGCTTLDPIFASKQLMTSKHVDLATGEQAFYGDLPRVIDQVTQLRYELVSAVRSETALTQTVGALLIPLSAVAMYKGMTDSGSSTERWLTAAGLTGAAAYTYANTFTSKPRLRVYLAGAQALSCAVLASRPFLYTTVDIEGGQSCAGCSAVTGLRPAVRQLAGLIAKAQQGVDASLARVNSRRQELGPVTSASGTQRCAAATRPSIATIGTDPDDATRLSTALQAERARAQRNCQRTSSKANKSDVEARLDELLRIENTLRSYKAEITTARAARADGDKLLARIANAGTDLREHAVGIQNQVNEEVLKLQPEPAAILQALGGMRSLGFQISGASRLAPQKDATIGAQRGPGTGQSKRPTDEAMLTDLQGAENVMDDLRAAESELRNYLNLAQALSTQTAKLAQCKLVLPAGQMSIVPDVDQVFLAAGGTQVFLVSGANGAPIAEVAGAGTEKVITKVEVAGSAHKISVSLKENQALGEQEILYLHIADGSGQQRVINLTGGGTATGQGGPSEPSTIKEATRKALCTAFALGDNCLASPAVMACRKLIDQNVAQRITEDEARKVTTARIDGPCRT
;
A
#
# COMPACT_ATOMS: atom_id res chain seq x y z
N MET A 1 10.35 -91.10 -11.98
CA MET A 1 10.17 -89.97 -12.92
C MET A 1 9.42 -88.87 -12.18
N SER A 2 9.98 -87.67 -12.13
CA SER A 2 9.48 -86.57 -11.28
C SER A 2 8.51 -85.67 -12.03
N ARG A 3 7.55 -85.07 -11.30
CA ARG A 3 6.70 -83.96 -11.76
C ARG A 3 6.59 -82.96 -10.62
N SER A 4 7.25 -81.82 -10.76
CA SER A 4 7.32 -80.78 -9.73
C SER A 4 7.40 -79.40 -10.39
N ASP A 5 6.28 -78.98 -10.99
CA ASP A 5 6.14 -77.68 -11.65
C ASP A 5 4.90 -76.94 -11.14
N GLY A 6 5.05 -75.64 -10.89
CA GLY A 6 3.92 -74.70 -10.82
C GLY A 6 3.38 -74.35 -9.42
N LEU A 7 4.11 -73.57 -8.62
CA LEU A 7 3.50 -72.80 -7.50
C LEU A 7 4.26 -71.52 -7.06
N ILE A 8 5.21 -70.99 -7.86
CA ILE A 8 6.05 -69.83 -7.48
C ILE A 8 5.61 -68.50 -8.15
N GLY A 9 4.63 -68.53 -9.06
CA GLY A 9 4.33 -67.40 -9.95
C GLY A 9 3.58 -66.19 -9.38
N TYR A 10 2.91 -66.30 -8.22
CA TYR A 10 1.90 -65.29 -7.81
C TYR A 10 2.31 -64.31 -6.69
N ALA A 11 3.43 -64.53 -6.00
CA ALA A 11 3.81 -63.70 -4.84
C ALA A 11 4.56 -62.39 -5.18
N ILE A 12 5.15 -62.28 -6.38
CA ILE A 12 6.11 -61.20 -6.70
C ILE A 12 5.44 -59.93 -7.26
N ARG A 13 4.27 -60.05 -7.91
CA ARG A 13 3.59 -58.92 -8.57
C ARG A 13 3.12 -57.76 -7.66
N PRO A 14 2.61 -57.95 -6.42
CA PRO A 14 2.14 -56.82 -5.62
C PRO A 14 3.27 -55.95 -5.04
N LEU A 15 4.49 -56.49 -4.91
CA LEU A 15 5.64 -55.74 -4.36
C LEU A 15 6.12 -54.62 -5.31
N LEU A 16 6.01 -54.85 -6.62
CA LEU A 16 6.48 -53.93 -7.67
C LEU A 16 5.57 -52.70 -7.87
N LEU A 17 4.30 -52.76 -7.44
CA LEU A 17 3.41 -51.59 -7.48
C LEU A 17 3.70 -50.61 -6.34
N ALA A 18 4.14 -51.12 -5.19
CA ALA A 18 4.39 -50.31 -3.99
C ALA A 18 5.64 -49.40 -4.12
N THR A 19 6.62 -49.80 -4.93
CA THR A 19 7.90 -49.06 -5.08
C THR A 19 7.86 -47.95 -6.14
N LEU A 20 6.86 -47.93 -7.03
CA LEU A 20 6.73 -46.90 -8.08
C LEU A 20 5.98 -45.64 -7.64
N LEU A 21 5.09 -45.74 -6.65
CA LEU A 21 4.33 -44.62 -6.10
C LEU A 21 5.17 -43.49 -5.43
N PRO A 22 6.23 -43.76 -4.64
CA PRO A 22 6.97 -42.68 -3.97
C PRO A 22 7.83 -41.82 -4.92
N LEU A 23 8.25 -42.34 -6.07
CA LEU A 23 9.13 -41.63 -7.01
C LEU A 23 8.43 -40.44 -7.71
N GLY A 24 7.10 -40.43 -7.78
CA GLY A 24 6.33 -39.32 -8.34
C GLY A 24 6.15 -38.11 -7.41
N GLY A 25 6.48 -38.23 -6.12
CA GLY A 25 6.25 -37.17 -5.13
C GLY A 25 7.32 -36.08 -5.08
N CYS A 26 8.56 -36.39 -5.45
CA CYS A 26 9.70 -35.50 -5.19
C CYS A 26 9.73 -34.23 -6.07
N THR A 27 8.96 -34.17 -7.16
CA THR A 27 8.93 -33.01 -8.09
C THR A 27 7.86 -31.97 -7.74
N THR A 28 7.01 -32.21 -6.74
CA THR A 28 5.91 -31.31 -6.34
C THR A 28 6.18 -30.51 -5.07
N LEU A 29 7.38 -30.65 -4.49
CA LEU A 29 7.77 -30.10 -3.19
C LEU A 29 8.94 -29.10 -3.30
N ASP A 30 8.94 -28.24 -4.31
CA ASP A 30 9.71 -26.99 -4.29
C ASP A 30 8.89 -25.92 -3.52
N PRO A 31 9.22 -25.59 -2.26
CA PRO A 31 8.42 -24.66 -1.46
C PRO A 31 8.68 -23.19 -1.80
N ILE A 32 9.67 -22.90 -2.66
CA ILE A 32 10.07 -21.54 -3.03
C ILE A 32 9.46 -21.19 -4.38
N PHE A 33 8.47 -20.32 -4.38
CA PHE A 33 7.88 -19.80 -5.62
C PHE A 33 8.80 -18.71 -6.18
N ALA A 34 9.70 -19.13 -7.07
CA ALA A 34 10.43 -18.22 -7.96
C ALA A 34 9.70 -18.14 -9.30
N SER A 35 8.73 -17.21 -9.41
CA SER A 35 8.08 -16.91 -10.69
C SER A 35 9.14 -16.47 -11.72
N LYS A 36 9.48 -17.39 -12.62
CA LYS A 36 10.43 -17.14 -13.71
C LYS A 36 9.91 -16.04 -14.64
N GLN A 37 8.61 -15.76 -14.68
CA GLN A 37 8.03 -14.72 -15.54
C GLN A 37 8.21 -13.30 -14.98
N LEU A 38 8.23 -13.12 -13.65
CA LEU A 38 8.58 -11.84 -13.05
C LEU A 38 10.09 -11.56 -13.16
N MET A 39 10.91 -12.61 -13.12
CA MET A 39 12.38 -12.56 -13.28
C MET A 39 12.84 -12.46 -14.74
N THR A 40 12.12 -13.05 -15.69
CA THR A 40 12.47 -13.06 -17.13
C THR A 40 11.41 -12.32 -17.93
N SER A 41 11.81 -11.16 -18.47
CA SER A 41 10.94 -10.26 -19.25
C SER A 41 10.61 -10.79 -20.64
N LYS A 42 10.45 -12.11 -20.83
CA LYS A 42 10.12 -12.70 -22.13
C LYS A 42 8.77 -12.17 -22.59
N HIS A 43 8.74 -11.58 -23.78
CA HIS A 43 7.58 -10.88 -24.30
C HIS A 43 6.53 -11.90 -24.72
N VAL A 44 5.33 -11.78 -24.13
CA VAL A 44 4.12 -12.44 -24.60
C VAL A 44 3.37 -11.35 -25.35
N ASP A 45 3.42 -11.42 -26.68
CA ASP A 45 2.72 -10.46 -27.54
C ASP A 45 1.23 -10.81 -27.51
N LEU A 46 0.47 -10.10 -26.68
CA LEU A 46 -1.00 -10.07 -26.66
C LEU A 46 -1.55 -9.30 -27.87
N ALA A 47 -1.02 -9.62 -29.05
CA ALA A 47 -1.24 -8.91 -30.32
C ALA A 47 -2.36 -9.56 -31.14
N THR A 48 -3.59 -9.52 -30.61
CA THR A 48 -4.82 -9.86 -31.37
C THR A 48 -6.07 -9.05 -30.97
N GLY A 49 -5.98 -8.15 -29.97
CA GLY A 49 -7.09 -7.29 -29.54
C GLY A 49 -6.98 -5.86 -30.09
N GLU A 50 -8.11 -5.31 -30.54
CA GLU A 50 -8.24 -4.05 -31.31
C GLU A 50 -7.86 -2.74 -30.56
N GLN A 51 -7.39 -2.83 -29.31
CA GLN A 51 -7.04 -1.69 -28.48
C GLN A 51 -5.66 -1.87 -27.84
N ALA A 52 -4.66 -1.18 -28.39
CA ALA A 52 -3.34 -1.11 -27.79
C ALA A 52 -3.38 -0.22 -26.54
N PHE A 53 -3.07 -0.81 -25.38
CA PHE A 53 -2.83 -0.08 -24.14
C PHE A 53 -1.44 0.57 -24.14
N TYR A 54 -1.31 1.69 -23.44
CA TYR A 54 -0.05 2.42 -23.32
C TYR A 54 0.85 1.83 -22.23
N GLY A 55 2.14 1.65 -22.54
CA GLY A 55 3.15 1.16 -21.59
C GLY A 55 3.12 -0.36 -21.35
N ASP A 56 3.86 -0.84 -20.35
CA ASP A 56 3.96 -2.27 -20.01
C ASP A 56 2.97 -2.72 -18.91
N LEU A 57 2.23 -1.78 -18.31
CA LEU A 57 1.32 -2.03 -17.18
C LEU A 57 0.30 -3.19 -17.41
N PRO A 58 -0.42 -3.31 -18.54
CA PRO A 58 -1.37 -4.41 -18.73
C PRO A 58 -0.68 -5.77 -18.66
N ARG A 59 0.49 -5.89 -19.30
CA ARG A 59 1.32 -7.10 -19.29
C ARG A 59 1.84 -7.40 -17.88
N VAL A 60 2.18 -6.39 -17.08
CA VAL A 60 2.55 -6.60 -15.67
C VAL A 60 1.33 -7.05 -14.84
N ILE A 61 0.15 -6.49 -15.09
CA ILE A 61 -1.10 -6.96 -14.46
C ILE A 61 -1.34 -8.45 -14.76
N ASP A 62 -1.12 -8.89 -16.00
CA ASP A 62 -1.24 -10.31 -16.35
C ASP A 62 -0.18 -11.18 -15.65
N GLN A 63 1.08 -10.75 -15.61
CA GLN A 63 2.17 -11.45 -14.88
C GLN A 63 1.87 -11.58 -13.38
N VAL A 64 1.40 -10.49 -12.75
CA VAL A 64 1.02 -10.46 -11.32
C VAL A 64 -0.24 -11.29 -11.06
N THR A 65 -1.18 -11.29 -12.01
CA THR A 65 -2.38 -12.13 -11.95
C THR A 65 -2.04 -13.61 -12.10
N GLN A 66 -1.04 -13.96 -12.93
CA GLN A 66 -0.52 -15.33 -13.00
C GLN A 66 0.16 -15.73 -11.69
N LEU A 67 1.04 -14.90 -11.10
CA LEU A 67 1.63 -15.18 -9.77
C LEU A 67 0.53 -15.41 -8.71
N ARG A 68 -0.53 -14.59 -8.74
CA ARG A 68 -1.69 -14.76 -7.84
C ARG A 68 -2.38 -16.12 -8.05
N TYR A 69 -2.54 -16.57 -9.30
CA TYR A 69 -3.08 -17.91 -9.58
C TYR A 69 -2.12 -19.02 -9.15
N GLU A 70 -0.81 -18.86 -9.30
CA GLU A 70 0.19 -19.82 -8.82
C GLU A 70 0.09 -20.02 -7.29
N LEU A 71 0.00 -18.93 -6.51
CA LEU A 71 -0.22 -18.99 -5.06
C LEU A 71 -1.54 -19.68 -4.66
N VAL A 72 -2.64 -19.39 -5.38
CA VAL A 72 -3.94 -20.06 -5.12
C VAL A 72 -3.94 -21.52 -5.57
N SER A 73 -3.18 -21.86 -6.62
CA SER A 73 -3.04 -23.24 -7.10
C SER A 73 -2.21 -24.09 -6.12
N ALA A 74 -1.18 -23.52 -5.50
CA ALA A 74 -0.40 -24.15 -4.44
C ALA A 74 -1.27 -24.55 -3.25
N VAL A 75 -2.19 -23.65 -2.84
CA VAL A 75 -3.18 -23.93 -1.78
C VAL A 75 -4.10 -25.10 -2.17
N ARG A 76 -4.50 -25.19 -3.44
CA ARG A 76 -5.32 -26.30 -3.95
C ARG A 76 -4.54 -27.61 -4.01
N SER A 77 -3.28 -27.63 -4.44
CA SER A 77 -2.47 -28.86 -4.51
C SER A 77 -2.14 -29.41 -3.12
N GLU A 78 -1.78 -28.56 -2.16
CA GLU A 78 -1.58 -28.98 -0.76
C GLU A 78 -2.89 -29.54 -0.13
N THR A 79 -4.04 -28.91 -0.43
CA THR A 79 -5.36 -29.42 0.02
C THR A 79 -5.73 -30.75 -0.66
N ALA A 80 -5.46 -30.89 -1.96
CA ALA A 80 -5.71 -32.11 -2.71
C ALA A 80 -4.84 -33.28 -2.21
N LEU A 81 -3.58 -33.02 -1.81
CA LEU A 81 -2.70 -34.04 -1.23
C LEU A 81 -3.29 -34.64 0.06
N THR A 82 -3.71 -33.79 1.01
CA THR A 82 -4.31 -34.29 2.27
C THR A 82 -5.62 -35.06 2.05
N GLN A 83 -6.47 -34.62 1.12
CA GLN A 83 -7.67 -35.36 0.73
C GLN A 83 -7.34 -36.70 0.06
N THR A 84 -6.34 -36.72 -0.83
CA THR A 84 -5.93 -37.94 -1.55
C THR A 84 -5.30 -38.96 -0.61
N VAL A 85 -4.43 -38.52 0.32
CA VAL A 85 -3.85 -39.40 1.35
C VAL A 85 -4.93 -39.95 2.27
N GLY A 86 -5.88 -39.12 2.73
CA GLY A 86 -7.03 -39.58 3.50
C GLY A 86 -7.88 -40.62 2.74
N ALA A 87 -8.19 -40.35 1.48
CA ALA A 87 -8.96 -41.26 0.62
C ALA A 87 -8.24 -42.59 0.35
N LEU A 88 -6.90 -42.59 0.28
CA LEU A 88 -6.09 -43.79 0.05
C LEU A 88 -5.88 -44.62 1.33
N LEU A 89 -5.83 -43.98 2.50
CA LEU A 89 -5.75 -44.66 3.80
C LEU A 89 -7.02 -45.45 4.15
N ILE A 90 -8.20 -45.06 3.65
CA ILE A 90 -9.47 -45.78 3.88
C ILE A 90 -9.45 -47.22 3.31
N PRO A 91 -9.22 -47.48 2.01
CA PRO A 91 -9.15 -48.85 1.49
C PRO A 91 -7.95 -49.62 2.06
N LEU A 92 -6.83 -48.94 2.37
CA LEU A 92 -5.66 -49.59 2.95
C LEU A 92 -5.94 -50.09 4.38
N SER A 93 -6.68 -49.33 5.19
CA SER A 93 -7.14 -49.78 6.51
C SER A 93 -8.21 -50.89 6.42
N ALA A 94 -9.10 -50.84 5.42
CA ALA A 94 -10.08 -51.91 5.17
C ALA A 94 -9.40 -53.24 4.78
N VAL A 95 -8.39 -53.21 3.91
CA VAL A 95 -7.60 -54.41 3.54
C VAL A 95 -6.81 -54.93 4.73
N ALA A 96 -6.25 -54.04 5.57
CA ALA A 96 -5.58 -54.45 6.80
C ALA A 96 -6.53 -55.11 7.81
N MET A 97 -7.71 -54.53 8.03
CA MET A 97 -8.72 -55.10 8.92
C MET A 97 -9.20 -56.47 8.39
N TYR A 98 -9.54 -56.57 7.10
CA TYR A 98 -9.93 -57.84 6.48
C TYR A 98 -8.87 -58.92 6.67
N LYS A 99 -7.61 -58.60 6.32
CA LYS A 99 -6.51 -59.58 6.39
C LYS A 99 -6.25 -60.04 7.83
N GLY A 100 -6.32 -59.14 8.80
CA GLY A 100 -6.19 -59.48 10.22
C GLY A 100 -7.36 -60.30 10.79
N MET A 101 -8.53 -60.27 10.17
CA MET A 101 -9.65 -61.15 10.52
C MET A 101 -9.55 -62.54 9.86
N THR A 102 -8.96 -62.63 8.65
CA THR A 102 -8.94 -63.88 7.87
C THR A 102 -7.70 -64.75 8.05
N ASP A 103 -6.58 -64.20 8.54
CA ASP A 103 -5.31 -64.91 8.62
C ASP A 103 -4.50 -64.50 9.86
N SER A 104 -4.17 -65.48 10.71
CA SER A 104 -3.40 -65.30 11.95
C SER A 104 -1.94 -65.75 11.82
N GLY A 105 -1.43 -65.96 10.59
CA GLY A 105 -0.04 -66.33 10.35
C GLY A 105 0.95 -65.20 10.66
N SER A 106 2.17 -65.55 11.08
CA SER A 106 3.25 -64.59 11.36
C SER A 106 3.70 -63.78 10.13
N SER A 107 3.42 -64.28 8.92
CA SER A 107 3.53 -63.53 7.66
C SER A 107 2.53 -62.37 7.57
N THR A 108 1.31 -62.57 8.08
CA THR A 108 0.25 -61.57 8.09
C THR A 108 0.46 -60.55 9.20
N GLU A 109 0.93 -60.95 10.39
CA GLU A 109 1.38 -60.03 11.44
C GLU A 109 2.47 -59.06 10.95
N ARG A 110 3.51 -59.58 10.26
CA ARG A 110 4.55 -58.74 9.64
C ARG A 110 3.99 -57.80 8.57
N TRP A 111 3.05 -58.27 7.76
CA TRP A 111 2.43 -57.46 6.71
C TRP A 111 1.55 -56.35 7.31
N LEU A 112 0.77 -56.63 8.36
CA LEU A 112 -0.06 -55.66 9.07
C LEU A 112 0.80 -54.60 9.77
N THR A 113 1.91 -55.03 10.39
CA THR A 113 2.90 -54.13 10.99
C THR A 113 3.51 -53.20 9.94
N ALA A 114 3.91 -53.74 8.78
CA ALA A 114 4.42 -52.94 7.68
C ALA A 114 3.37 -51.95 7.14
N ALA A 115 2.14 -52.42 6.87
CA ALA A 115 1.05 -51.57 6.38
C ALA A 115 0.67 -50.46 7.38
N GLY A 116 0.64 -50.77 8.68
CA GLY A 116 0.42 -49.81 9.75
C GLY A 116 1.52 -48.77 9.85
N LEU A 117 2.80 -49.18 9.80
CA LEU A 117 3.95 -48.26 9.78
C LEU A 117 3.95 -47.39 8.52
N THR A 118 3.66 -47.94 7.34
CA THR A 118 3.57 -47.16 6.10
C THR A 118 2.39 -46.18 6.15
N GLY A 119 1.22 -46.59 6.64
CA GLY A 119 0.05 -45.72 6.80
C GLY A 119 0.31 -44.58 7.79
N ALA A 120 0.91 -44.90 8.95
CA ALA A 120 1.31 -43.91 9.94
C ALA A 120 2.36 -42.94 9.39
N ALA A 121 3.40 -43.43 8.70
CA ALA A 121 4.41 -42.60 8.06
C ALA A 121 3.83 -41.70 6.94
N ALA A 122 2.92 -42.22 6.12
CA ALA A 122 2.25 -41.43 5.09
C ALA A 122 1.34 -40.34 5.68
N TYR A 123 0.62 -40.66 6.77
CA TYR A 123 -0.23 -39.69 7.47
C TYR A 123 0.59 -38.61 8.19
N THR A 124 1.65 -38.99 8.93
CA THR A 124 2.52 -38.01 9.59
C THR A 124 3.26 -37.16 8.57
N TYR A 125 3.75 -37.75 7.47
CA TYR A 125 4.31 -37.00 6.35
C TYR A 125 3.30 -35.98 5.80
N ALA A 126 2.11 -36.42 5.37
CA ALA A 126 1.09 -35.52 4.82
C ALA A 126 0.73 -34.37 5.77
N ASN A 127 0.57 -34.65 7.07
CA ASN A 127 0.22 -33.65 8.08
C ASN A 127 1.40 -32.74 8.49
N THR A 128 2.65 -33.19 8.35
CA THR A 128 3.85 -32.39 8.65
C THR A 128 4.23 -31.48 7.48
N PHE A 129 4.05 -31.94 6.24
CA PHE A 129 4.33 -31.14 5.04
C PHE A 129 3.20 -30.18 4.67
N THR A 130 1.94 -30.48 5.03
CA THR A 130 0.78 -29.61 4.78
C THR A 130 0.50 -28.69 5.97
N SER A 131 1.29 -27.63 6.14
CA SER A 131 1.11 -26.73 7.27
C SER A 131 0.01 -25.68 6.99
N LYS A 132 -1.09 -25.74 7.76
CA LYS A 132 -2.17 -24.73 7.69
C LYS A 132 -1.69 -23.27 7.78
N PRO A 133 -0.62 -22.93 8.54
CA PRO A 133 -0.03 -21.60 8.49
C PRO A 133 0.49 -21.20 7.10
N ARG A 134 1.17 -22.11 6.37
CA ARG A 134 1.72 -21.83 5.03
C ARG A 134 0.61 -21.53 4.03
N LEU A 135 -0.48 -22.30 4.06
CA LEU A 135 -1.69 -22.02 3.27
C LEU A 135 -2.23 -20.60 3.51
N ARG A 136 -2.21 -20.10 4.74
CA ARG A 136 -2.61 -18.71 5.07
C ARG A 136 -1.63 -17.69 4.49
N VAL A 137 -0.32 -17.95 4.49
CA VAL A 137 0.68 -17.07 3.86
C VAL A 137 0.41 -16.96 2.35
N TYR A 138 0.19 -18.08 1.65
CA TYR A 138 -0.11 -18.06 0.22
C TYR A 138 -1.42 -17.31 -0.10
N LEU A 139 -2.47 -17.52 0.69
CA LEU A 139 -3.74 -16.78 0.52
C LEU A 139 -3.59 -15.28 0.80
N ALA A 140 -2.86 -14.90 1.86
CA ALA A 140 -2.57 -13.50 2.18
C ALA A 140 -1.73 -12.84 1.07
N GLY A 141 -0.75 -13.56 0.51
CA GLY A 141 0.03 -13.12 -0.65
C GLY A 141 -0.85 -12.89 -1.87
N ALA A 142 -1.73 -13.85 -2.20
CA ALA A 142 -2.67 -13.72 -3.30
C ALA A 142 -3.65 -12.54 -3.12
N GLN A 143 -4.09 -12.26 -1.88
CA GLN A 143 -4.90 -11.09 -1.56
C GLN A 143 -4.11 -9.78 -1.73
N ALA A 144 -2.86 -9.71 -1.26
CA ALA A 144 -2.00 -8.53 -1.41
C ALA A 144 -1.70 -8.23 -2.89
N LEU A 145 -1.40 -9.24 -3.71
CA LEU A 145 -1.25 -9.09 -5.16
C LEU A 145 -2.55 -8.64 -5.83
N SER A 146 -3.71 -9.14 -5.38
CA SER A 146 -5.01 -8.70 -5.90
C SER A 146 -5.32 -7.25 -5.54
N CYS A 147 -4.91 -6.78 -4.36
CA CYS A 147 -4.94 -5.37 -3.98
C CYS A 147 -4.05 -4.54 -4.92
N ALA A 148 -2.80 -4.98 -5.16
CA ALA A 148 -1.85 -4.27 -6.01
C ALA A 148 -2.35 -4.10 -7.45
N VAL A 149 -2.94 -5.15 -8.04
CA VAL A 149 -3.58 -5.09 -9.37
C VAL A 149 -4.79 -4.13 -9.39
N LEU A 150 -5.59 -4.08 -8.33
CA LEU A 150 -6.71 -3.13 -8.26
C LEU A 150 -6.21 -1.69 -8.08
N ALA A 151 -5.14 -1.49 -7.31
CA ALA A 151 -4.49 -0.19 -7.09
C ALA A 151 -3.85 0.39 -8.37
N SER A 152 -3.41 -0.47 -9.30
CA SER A 152 -2.77 -0.03 -10.55
C SER A 152 -3.74 0.25 -11.70
N ARG A 153 -5.00 -0.23 -11.62
CA ARG A 153 -6.01 -0.06 -12.70
C ARG A 153 -6.26 1.38 -13.16
N PRO A 154 -6.25 2.44 -12.32
CA PRO A 154 -6.42 3.82 -12.78
C PRO A 154 -5.36 4.31 -13.77
N PHE A 155 -4.23 3.61 -13.90
CA PHE A 155 -3.17 3.95 -14.83
C PHE A 155 -3.25 3.16 -16.15
N LEU A 156 -4.30 2.36 -16.37
CA LEU A 156 -4.59 1.72 -17.65
C LEU A 156 -5.20 2.73 -18.63
N TYR A 157 -4.34 3.44 -19.34
CA TYR A 157 -4.70 4.30 -20.46
C TYR A 157 -4.45 3.58 -21.79
N THR A 158 -5.28 3.83 -22.80
CA THR A 158 -5.01 3.38 -24.17
C THR A 158 -3.94 4.25 -24.83
N THR A 159 -3.31 3.76 -25.89
CA THR A 159 -2.41 4.59 -26.71
C THR A 159 -3.14 5.80 -27.30
N VAL A 160 -4.44 5.69 -27.60
CA VAL A 160 -5.28 6.80 -28.07
C VAL A 160 -5.46 7.87 -26.99
N ASP A 161 -5.67 7.49 -25.73
CA ASP A 161 -5.82 8.45 -24.62
C ASP A 161 -4.53 9.25 -24.36
N ILE A 162 -3.36 8.64 -24.60
CA ILE A 162 -2.05 9.26 -24.35
C ILE A 162 -1.54 10.03 -25.56
N GLU A 163 -1.57 9.43 -26.74
CA GLU A 163 -0.94 9.97 -27.96
C GLU A 163 -1.93 10.74 -28.85
N GLY A 164 -3.23 10.57 -28.60
CA GLY A 164 -4.31 11.08 -29.43
C GLY A 164 -4.63 10.15 -30.60
N GLY A 165 -5.72 10.42 -31.30
CA GLY A 165 -6.08 9.68 -32.51
C GLY A 165 -7.50 9.96 -33.00
N GLN A 166 -7.81 9.38 -34.15
CA GLN A 166 -9.19 9.24 -34.60
C GLN A 166 -9.75 7.92 -34.04
N SER A 167 -10.59 8.02 -33.02
CA SER A 167 -11.24 6.87 -32.36
C SER A 167 -12.30 6.20 -33.25
N CYS A 168 -12.81 6.88 -34.26
CA CYS A 168 -13.71 6.34 -35.28
C CYS A 168 -13.72 7.19 -36.55
N ALA A 169 -14.03 6.57 -37.70
CA ALA A 169 -14.15 7.26 -38.98
C ALA A 169 -15.37 8.21 -38.97
N GLY A 170 -15.11 9.51 -38.83
CA GLY A 170 -16.13 10.56 -38.70
C GLY A 170 -16.25 11.18 -37.30
N CYS A 171 -15.51 10.66 -36.31
CA CYS A 171 -15.45 11.22 -34.97
C CYS A 171 -14.42 12.35 -34.89
N SER A 172 -14.69 13.39 -34.10
CA SER A 172 -13.72 14.43 -33.76
C SER A 172 -12.44 13.79 -33.21
N ALA A 173 -11.28 14.26 -33.65
CA ALA A 173 -10.00 13.76 -33.15
C ALA A 173 -9.93 13.95 -31.63
N VAL A 174 -9.67 12.87 -30.89
CA VAL A 174 -9.49 12.95 -29.44
C VAL A 174 -8.09 13.46 -29.17
N THR A 175 -7.98 14.64 -28.55
CA THR A 175 -6.70 15.19 -28.09
C THR A 175 -6.17 14.32 -26.97
N GLY A 176 -5.14 13.51 -27.24
CA GLY A 176 -4.48 12.74 -26.19
C GLY A 176 -3.79 13.63 -25.16
N LEU A 177 -3.55 13.09 -23.97
CA LEU A 177 -2.89 13.80 -22.87
C LEU A 177 -1.51 14.39 -23.28
N ARG A 178 -0.72 13.65 -24.06
CA ARG A 178 0.61 14.11 -24.50
C ARG A 178 0.52 15.24 -25.54
N PRO A 179 -0.32 15.18 -26.59
CA PRO A 179 -0.68 16.35 -27.39
C PRO A 179 -1.12 17.56 -26.57
N ALA A 180 -2.06 17.41 -25.63
CA ALA A 180 -2.58 18.51 -24.83
C ALA A 180 -1.47 19.21 -24.00
N VAL A 181 -0.61 18.44 -23.32
CA VAL A 181 0.54 18.98 -22.55
C VAL A 181 1.53 19.71 -23.48
N ARG A 182 1.79 19.18 -24.69
CA ARG A 182 2.66 19.83 -25.68
C ARG A 182 2.05 21.13 -26.24
N GLN A 183 0.74 21.14 -26.51
CA GLN A 183 0.00 22.31 -26.97
C GLN A 183 0.03 23.42 -25.91
N LEU A 184 -0.26 23.08 -24.65
CA LEU A 184 -0.18 24.01 -23.53
C LEU A 184 1.24 24.57 -23.36
N ALA A 185 2.29 23.74 -23.51
CA ALA A 185 3.68 24.21 -23.49
C ALA A 185 3.99 25.22 -24.61
N GLY A 186 3.46 25.01 -25.82
CA GLY A 186 3.58 25.93 -26.95
C GLY A 186 2.84 27.26 -26.73
N LEU A 187 1.63 27.20 -26.16
CA LEU A 187 0.84 28.39 -25.82
C LEU A 187 1.49 29.20 -24.70
N ILE A 188 2.03 28.56 -23.65
CA ILE A 188 2.81 29.22 -22.59
C ILE A 188 4.00 30.00 -23.19
N ALA A 189 4.71 29.42 -24.16
CA ALA A 189 5.85 30.08 -24.80
C ALA A 189 5.42 31.30 -25.62
N LYS A 190 4.35 31.18 -26.43
CA LYS A 190 3.77 32.30 -27.20
C LYS A 190 3.26 33.41 -26.29
N ALA A 191 2.50 33.07 -25.25
CA ALA A 191 1.96 34.00 -24.27
C ALA A 191 3.07 34.79 -23.55
N GLN A 192 4.11 34.08 -23.08
CA GLN A 192 5.27 34.72 -22.43
C GLN A 192 5.99 35.68 -23.39
N GLN A 193 6.21 35.28 -24.65
CA GLN A 193 6.84 36.13 -25.66
C GLN A 193 6.01 37.40 -25.93
N GLY A 194 4.69 37.29 -26.07
CA GLY A 194 3.78 38.43 -26.26
C GLY A 194 3.77 39.37 -25.06
N VAL A 195 3.66 38.82 -23.85
CA VAL A 195 3.66 39.60 -22.59
C VAL A 195 4.99 40.35 -22.40
N ASP A 196 6.14 39.70 -22.63
CA ASP A 196 7.44 40.36 -22.44
C ASP A 196 7.72 41.40 -23.53
N ALA A 197 7.30 41.17 -24.77
CA ALA A 197 7.39 42.17 -25.85
C ALA A 197 6.51 43.41 -25.55
N SER A 198 5.30 43.20 -25.04
CA SER A 198 4.41 44.30 -24.64
C SER A 198 4.92 45.04 -23.39
N LEU A 199 5.48 44.33 -22.40
CA LEU A 199 6.11 44.96 -21.24
C LEU A 199 7.34 45.78 -21.63
N ALA A 200 8.17 45.30 -22.56
CA ALA A 200 9.30 46.06 -23.09
C ALA A 200 8.83 47.38 -23.75
N ARG A 201 7.76 47.33 -24.55
CA ARG A 201 7.16 48.52 -25.18
C ARG A 201 6.56 49.51 -24.17
N VAL A 202 5.87 49.02 -23.12
CA VAL A 202 5.39 49.85 -22.00
C VAL A 202 6.56 50.54 -21.29
N ASN A 203 7.66 49.82 -21.03
CA ASN A 203 8.85 50.40 -20.39
C ASN A 203 9.54 51.44 -21.28
N SER A 204 9.66 51.21 -22.60
CA SER A 204 10.17 52.22 -23.54
C SER A 204 9.28 53.47 -23.56
N ARG A 205 7.96 53.32 -23.62
CA ARG A 205 7.01 54.45 -23.54
C ARG A 205 7.12 55.21 -22.23
N ARG A 206 7.32 54.52 -21.10
CA ARG A 206 7.54 55.14 -19.78
C ARG A 206 8.85 55.93 -19.71
N GLN A 207 9.88 55.50 -20.45
CA GLN A 207 11.15 56.25 -20.59
C GLN A 207 10.99 57.47 -21.53
N GLU A 208 10.21 57.36 -22.61
CA GLU A 208 9.88 58.49 -23.49
C GLU A 208 8.99 59.54 -22.77
N LEU A 209 8.06 59.09 -21.93
CA LEU A 209 7.30 59.90 -20.96
C LEU A 209 8.12 60.22 -19.69
N GLY A 210 9.45 60.14 -19.77
CA GLY A 210 10.38 60.43 -18.69
C GLY A 210 10.10 61.79 -18.03
N PRO A 211 10.55 61.97 -16.77
CA PRO A 211 10.00 62.96 -15.86
C PRO A 211 9.83 64.32 -16.54
N VAL A 212 8.57 64.77 -16.65
CA VAL A 212 8.20 66.11 -17.15
C VAL A 212 8.49 67.16 -16.05
N THR A 213 9.68 67.06 -15.45
CA THR A 213 10.23 67.97 -14.46
C THR A 213 10.75 69.22 -15.17
N SER A 214 9.80 70.08 -15.54
CA SER A 214 9.91 71.55 -15.55
C SER A 214 10.91 72.24 -16.49
N ALA A 215 11.95 71.57 -16.99
CA ALA A 215 13.09 72.20 -17.66
C ALA A 215 12.89 72.44 -19.18
N SER A 216 12.13 71.58 -19.88
CA SER A 216 11.91 71.71 -21.33
C SER A 216 10.81 72.73 -21.70
N GLY A 217 9.87 72.98 -20.79
CA GLY A 217 8.77 73.94 -21.01
C GLY A 217 9.22 75.39 -21.04
N THR A 218 10.17 75.77 -20.18
CA THR A 218 10.78 77.11 -20.18
C THR A 218 11.57 77.40 -21.46
N GLN A 219 12.26 76.39 -22.01
CA GLN A 219 13.13 76.57 -23.18
C GLN A 219 12.35 76.79 -24.50
N ARG A 220 11.15 76.21 -24.67
CA ARG A 220 10.32 76.43 -25.86
C ARG A 220 9.63 77.81 -25.88
N CYS A 221 9.15 78.33 -24.75
CA CYS A 221 8.52 79.65 -24.72
C CYS A 221 9.52 80.81 -24.96
N ALA A 222 10.84 80.60 -24.77
CA ALA A 222 11.85 81.63 -24.99
C ALA A 222 12.13 81.96 -26.47
N ALA A 223 11.90 81.01 -27.39
CA ALA A 223 12.25 81.17 -28.81
C ALA A 223 11.20 81.97 -29.62
N ALA A 224 9.94 82.03 -29.16
CA ALA A 224 8.83 82.59 -29.93
C ALA A 224 8.71 84.12 -29.87
N THR A 225 9.37 84.79 -28.93
CA THR A 225 9.25 86.24 -28.69
C THR A 225 10.50 87.04 -29.09
N ARG A 226 10.93 86.91 -30.35
CA ARG A 226 11.80 87.89 -31.00
C ARG A 226 10.92 88.86 -31.83
N PRO A 227 10.48 90.00 -31.27
CA PRO A 227 9.84 91.03 -32.08
C PRO A 227 10.84 91.61 -33.07
N SER A 228 10.43 91.77 -34.33
CA SER A 228 11.20 92.50 -35.33
C SER A 228 11.30 93.97 -34.90
N ILE A 229 12.50 94.46 -34.65
CA ILE A 229 12.72 95.86 -34.27
C ILE A 229 12.48 96.73 -35.50
N ALA A 230 11.30 97.34 -35.58
CA ALA A 230 11.05 98.46 -36.48
C ALA A 230 11.84 99.68 -35.99
N THR A 231 12.30 100.51 -36.93
CA THR A 231 13.22 101.63 -36.69
C THR A 231 12.72 102.58 -35.61
N ILE A 232 13.52 102.78 -34.57
CA ILE A 232 13.18 103.60 -33.40
C ILE A 232 13.45 105.08 -33.71
N GLY A 233 12.51 105.97 -33.38
CA GLY A 233 12.67 107.42 -33.52
C GLY A 233 13.70 108.00 -32.53
N THR A 234 14.23 109.19 -32.83
CA THR A 234 15.38 109.78 -32.12
C THR A 234 15.06 110.43 -30.77
N ASP A 235 13.86 110.25 -30.22
CA ASP A 235 13.45 110.83 -28.93
C ASP A 235 13.75 109.85 -27.76
N PRO A 236 14.53 110.26 -26.75
CA PRO A 236 14.87 109.39 -25.61
C PRO A 236 13.68 109.01 -24.72
N ASP A 237 12.62 109.82 -24.66
CA ASP A 237 11.43 109.52 -23.85
C ASP A 237 10.51 108.50 -24.55
N ASP A 238 10.48 108.49 -25.89
CA ASP A 238 9.78 107.45 -26.64
C ASP A 238 10.52 106.10 -26.58
N ALA A 239 11.85 106.10 -26.58
CA ALA A 239 12.64 104.87 -26.44
C ALA A 239 12.40 104.15 -25.09
N THR A 240 12.27 104.91 -24.00
CA THR A 240 11.94 104.35 -22.67
C THR A 240 10.49 103.86 -22.59
N ARG A 241 9.53 104.59 -23.15
CA ARG A 241 8.13 104.13 -23.25
C ARG A 241 7.98 102.86 -24.09
N LEU A 242 8.62 102.82 -25.25
CA LEU A 242 8.57 101.68 -26.17
C LEU A 242 9.21 100.42 -25.56
N SER A 243 10.36 100.55 -24.90
CA SER A 243 11.02 99.42 -24.23
C SER A 243 10.19 98.86 -23.06
N THR A 244 9.52 99.73 -22.30
CA THR A 244 8.61 99.34 -21.20
C THR A 244 7.38 98.61 -21.74
N ALA A 245 6.77 99.10 -22.84
CA ALA A 245 5.65 98.44 -23.51
C ALA A 245 6.05 97.05 -24.07
N LEU A 246 7.22 96.94 -24.71
CA LEU A 246 7.78 95.68 -25.21
C LEU A 246 8.05 94.66 -24.09
N GLN A 247 8.54 95.10 -22.92
CA GLN A 247 8.70 94.23 -21.76
C GLN A 247 7.34 93.74 -21.23
N ALA A 248 6.34 94.62 -21.13
CA ALA A 248 5.00 94.28 -20.69
C ALA A 248 4.29 93.30 -21.65
N GLU A 249 4.47 93.47 -22.96
CA GLU A 249 3.94 92.56 -23.98
C GLU A 249 4.63 91.18 -23.92
N ARG A 250 5.97 91.14 -23.87
CA ARG A 250 6.73 89.89 -23.67
C ARG A 250 6.27 89.15 -22.41
N ALA A 251 6.05 89.85 -21.30
CA ALA A 251 5.54 89.27 -20.07
C ALA A 251 4.08 88.77 -20.17
N ARG A 252 3.26 89.32 -21.07
CA ARG A 252 1.91 88.79 -21.37
C ARG A 252 1.99 87.54 -22.27
N ALA A 253 2.78 87.60 -23.34
CA ALA A 253 3.01 86.48 -24.25
C ALA A 253 3.58 85.25 -23.51
N GLN A 254 4.56 85.45 -22.64
CA GLN A 254 5.17 84.39 -21.83
C GLN A 254 4.17 83.75 -20.85
N ARG A 255 3.32 84.56 -20.17
CA ARG A 255 2.25 84.05 -19.30
C ARG A 255 1.18 83.27 -20.06
N ASN A 256 0.83 83.70 -21.27
CA ASN A 256 -0.11 82.97 -22.13
C ASN A 256 0.50 81.65 -22.63
N CYS A 257 1.77 81.64 -23.07
CA CYS A 257 2.52 80.44 -23.46
C CYS A 257 2.58 79.42 -22.32
N GLN A 258 2.87 79.87 -21.09
CA GLN A 258 2.85 79.01 -19.90
C GLN A 258 1.45 78.44 -19.61
N ARG A 259 0.39 79.25 -19.69
CA ARG A 259 -0.99 78.79 -19.42
C ARG A 259 -1.50 77.78 -20.45
N THR A 260 -1.26 77.97 -21.74
CA THR A 260 -1.73 77.04 -22.78
C THR A 260 -0.91 75.75 -22.78
N SER A 261 0.41 75.83 -22.68
CA SER A 261 1.27 74.64 -22.61
C SER A 261 1.12 73.83 -21.31
N SER A 262 0.78 74.47 -20.18
CA SER A 262 0.57 73.79 -18.91
C SER A 262 -0.74 73.00 -18.83
N LYS A 263 -1.83 73.47 -19.45
CA LYS A 263 -3.13 72.80 -19.32
C LYS A 263 -3.32 71.66 -20.31
N ALA A 264 -3.09 71.89 -21.60
CA ALA A 264 -3.33 70.88 -22.63
C ALA A 264 -2.41 69.66 -22.49
N ASN A 265 -1.10 69.88 -22.23
CA ASN A 265 -0.16 68.77 -22.11
C ASN A 265 -0.31 67.98 -20.80
N LYS A 266 -0.88 68.57 -19.75
CA LYS A 266 -0.98 67.89 -18.45
C LYS A 266 -2.06 66.81 -18.47
N SER A 267 -3.27 67.13 -18.93
CA SER A 267 -4.36 66.15 -19.05
C SER A 267 -4.01 64.99 -19.98
N ASP A 268 -3.36 65.27 -21.10
CA ASP A 268 -2.95 64.24 -22.06
C ASP A 268 -1.87 63.31 -21.50
N VAL A 269 -0.92 63.83 -20.71
CA VAL A 269 0.11 63.02 -20.05
C VAL A 269 -0.48 62.20 -18.91
N GLU A 270 -1.40 62.75 -18.11
CA GLU A 270 -2.11 62.03 -17.06
C GLU A 270 -2.96 60.89 -17.64
N ALA A 271 -3.76 61.15 -18.69
CA ALA A 271 -4.55 60.12 -19.38
C ALA A 271 -3.69 59.01 -20.01
N ARG A 272 -2.54 59.36 -20.60
CA ARG A 272 -1.58 58.37 -21.14
C ARG A 272 -0.93 57.53 -20.05
N LEU A 273 -0.66 58.12 -18.88
CA LEU A 273 -0.09 57.41 -17.74
C LEU A 273 -1.11 56.42 -17.15
N ASP A 274 -2.37 56.82 -17.02
CA ASP A 274 -3.45 55.94 -16.54
C ASP A 274 -3.68 54.75 -17.47
N GLU A 275 -3.66 54.94 -18.80
CA GLU A 275 -3.78 53.82 -19.74
C GLU A 275 -2.55 52.89 -19.70
N LEU A 276 -1.33 53.43 -19.54
CA LEU A 276 -0.14 52.60 -19.32
C LEU A 276 -0.23 51.79 -18.01
N LEU A 277 -0.77 52.36 -16.94
CA LEU A 277 -1.02 51.65 -15.68
C LEU A 277 -2.10 50.57 -15.84
N ARG A 278 -3.15 50.83 -16.64
CA ARG A 278 -4.19 49.84 -16.97
C ARG A 278 -3.58 48.65 -17.72
N ILE A 279 -2.77 48.92 -18.74
CA ILE A 279 -2.04 47.89 -19.51
C ILE A 279 -1.06 47.13 -18.63
N GLU A 280 -0.30 47.82 -17.75
CA GLU A 280 0.64 47.15 -16.84
C GLU A 280 -0.08 46.18 -15.89
N ASN A 281 -1.25 46.56 -15.37
CA ASN A 281 -2.08 45.69 -14.53
C ASN A 281 -2.62 44.47 -15.31
N THR A 282 -3.08 44.64 -16.55
CA THR A 282 -3.49 43.51 -17.43
C THR A 282 -2.31 42.56 -17.69
N LEU A 283 -1.12 43.09 -18.01
CA LEU A 283 0.07 42.28 -18.22
C LEU A 283 0.51 41.52 -16.95
N ARG A 284 0.28 42.07 -15.74
CA ARG A 284 0.48 41.34 -14.48
C ARG A 284 -0.52 40.19 -14.32
N SER A 285 -1.79 40.38 -14.70
CA SER A 285 -2.79 39.29 -14.72
C SER A 285 -2.34 38.16 -15.64
N TYR A 286 -1.93 38.48 -16.86
CA TYR A 286 -1.43 37.48 -17.81
C TYR A 286 -0.19 36.75 -17.29
N LYS A 287 0.72 37.40 -16.53
CA LYS A 287 1.84 36.71 -15.87
C LYS A 287 1.39 35.73 -14.78
N ALA A 288 0.31 36.03 -14.05
CA ALA A 288 -0.27 35.10 -13.08
C ALA A 288 -0.89 33.87 -13.76
N GLU A 289 -1.67 34.09 -14.82
CA GLU A 289 -2.28 33.02 -15.63
C GLU A 289 -1.24 32.14 -16.35
N ILE A 290 -0.17 32.71 -16.90
CA ILE A 290 0.97 31.93 -17.43
C ILE A 290 1.61 31.06 -16.33
N THR A 291 1.57 31.51 -15.08
CA THR A 291 2.10 30.74 -13.94
C THR A 291 1.16 29.60 -13.53
N THR A 292 -0.17 29.78 -13.59
CA THR A 292 -1.13 28.68 -13.37
C THR A 292 -1.06 27.63 -14.48
N ALA A 293 -0.95 28.06 -15.73
CA ALA A 293 -0.77 27.18 -16.88
C ALA A 293 0.54 26.36 -16.78
N ARG A 294 1.64 26.97 -16.31
CA ARG A 294 2.90 26.25 -16.03
C ARG A 294 2.74 25.18 -14.95
N ALA A 295 1.99 25.45 -13.89
CA ALA A 295 1.71 24.47 -12.84
C ALA A 295 0.87 23.30 -13.40
N ALA A 296 -0.22 23.59 -14.12
CA ALA A 296 -1.06 22.58 -14.77
C ALA A 296 -0.26 21.71 -15.74
N ARG A 297 0.61 22.31 -16.57
CA ARG A 297 1.53 21.58 -17.44
C ARG A 297 2.46 20.65 -16.64
N ALA A 298 3.09 21.16 -15.58
CA ALA A 298 3.99 20.37 -14.75
C ALA A 298 3.30 19.19 -14.06
N ASP A 299 2.02 19.32 -13.71
CA ASP A 299 1.21 18.22 -13.19
C ASP A 299 0.79 17.22 -14.29
N GLY A 300 0.56 17.69 -15.52
CA GLY A 300 0.40 16.83 -16.70
C GLY A 300 1.67 16.01 -17.03
N ASP A 301 2.85 16.65 -16.99
CA ASP A 301 4.16 16.00 -17.15
C ASP A 301 4.38 14.93 -16.05
N LYS A 302 4.00 15.22 -14.79
CA LYS A 302 4.02 14.23 -13.68
C LYS A 302 3.05 13.07 -13.90
N LEU A 303 1.84 13.33 -14.41
CA LEU A 303 0.85 12.28 -14.67
C LEU A 303 1.35 11.33 -15.77
N LEU A 304 1.88 11.86 -16.87
CA LEU A 304 2.50 11.06 -17.93
C LEU A 304 3.64 10.18 -17.41
N ALA A 305 4.50 10.72 -16.53
CA ALA A 305 5.57 9.95 -15.89
C ALA A 305 5.03 8.83 -14.97
N ARG A 306 3.97 9.09 -14.19
CA ARG A 306 3.31 8.07 -13.36
C ARG A 306 2.70 6.95 -14.19
N ILE A 307 2.00 7.28 -15.28
CA ILE A 307 1.41 6.29 -16.19
C ILE A 307 2.51 5.42 -16.82
N ALA A 308 3.61 6.03 -17.28
CA ALA A 308 4.75 5.30 -17.85
C ALA A 308 5.45 4.38 -16.84
N ASN A 309 5.54 4.79 -15.56
CA ASN A 309 6.23 4.02 -14.52
C ASN A 309 5.31 3.00 -13.81
N ALA A 310 3.98 3.11 -13.91
CA ALA A 310 3.04 2.28 -13.15
C ALA A 310 3.24 0.76 -13.30
N GLY A 311 3.68 0.28 -14.48
CA GLY A 311 4.04 -1.12 -14.68
C GLY A 311 5.33 -1.53 -13.95
N THR A 312 6.31 -0.64 -13.87
CA THR A 312 7.53 -0.85 -13.07
C THR A 312 7.22 -0.85 -11.57
N ASP A 313 6.46 0.13 -11.09
CA ASP A 313 6.04 0.24 -9.68
C ASP A 313 5.25 -1.01 -9.24
N LEU A 314 4.30 -1.47 -10.07
CA LEU A 314 3.54 -2.70 -9.82
C LEU A 314 4.44 -3.94 -9.78
N ARG A 315 5.40 -4.04 -10.70
CA ARG A 315 6.35 -5.18 -10.77
C ARG A 315 7.24 -5.24 -9.53
N GLU A 316 7.82 -4.11 -9.12
CA GLU A 316 8.65 -4.02 -7.91
C GLU A 316 7.85 -4.38 -6.66
N HIS A 317 6.63 -3.85 -6.53
CA HIS A 317 5.76 -4.12 -5.39
C HIS A 317 5.30 -5.59 -5.34
N ALA A 318 5.01 -6.21 -6.49
CA ALA A 318 4.68 -7.63 -6.57
C ALA A 318 5.86 -8.55 -6.22
N VAL A 319 7.09 -8.20 -6.64
CA VAL A 319 8.31 -8.91 -6.22
C VAL A 319 8.54 -8.74 -4.71
N GLY A 320 8.26 -7.56 -4.15
CA GLY A 320 8.28 -7.33 -2.70
C GLY A 320 7.33 -8.25 -1.93
N ILE A 321 6.07 -8.39 -2.39
CA ILE A 321 5.09 -9.34 -1.82
C ILE A 321 5.57 -10.79 -1.97
N GLN A 322 6.10 -11.16 -3.15
CA GLN A 322 6.61 -12.51 -3.40
C GLN A 322 7.78 -12.87 -2.47
N ASN A 323 8.70 -11.94 -2.23
CA ASN A 323 9.81 -12.13 -1.30
C ASN A 323 9.32 -12.28 0.15
N GLN A 324 8.38 -11.43 0.59
CA GLN A 324 7.75 -11.57 1.91
C GLN A 324 7.04 -12.92 2.07
N VAL A 325 6.29 -13.37 1.06
CA VAL A 325 5.66 -14.70 1.06
C VAL A 325 6.72 -15.80 1.18
N ASN A 326 7.81 -15.75 0.41
CA ASN A 326 8.88 -16.73 0.46
C ASN A 326 9.60 -16.74 1.82
N GLU A 327 9.87 -15.58 2.43
CA GLU A 327 10.45 -15.46 3.77
C GLU A 327 9.55 -16.07 4.85
N GLU A 328 8.25 -15.75 4.85
CA GLU A 328 7.30 -16.34 5.80
C GLU A 328 7.09 -17.84 5.58
N VAL A 329 7.11 -18.31 4.33
CA VAL A 329 7.07 -19.75 4.00
C VAL A 329 8.32 -20.47 4.50
N LEU A 330 9.50 -19.86 4.38
CA LEU A 330 10.77 -20.42 4.88
C LEU A 330 10.77 -20.56 6.41
N LYS A 331 10.24 -19.58 7.16
CA LYS A 331 10.03 -19.69 8.61
C LYS A 331 9.11 -20.84 9.01
N LEU A 332 8.22 -21.25 8.09
CA LEU A 332 7.26 -22.34 8.26
C LEU A 332 7.71 -23.66 7.62
N GLN A 333 8.96 -23.77 7.17
CA GLN A 333 9.55 -25.06 6.81
C GLN A 333 10.03 -25.75 8.09
N PRO A 334 9.63 -27.00 8.36
CA PRO A 334 10.24 -27.76 9.43
C PRO A 334 11.73 -27.90 9.12
N GLU A 335 12.62 -27.61 10.08
CA GLU A 335 14.05 -27.77 9.83
C GLU A 335 14.32 -29.19 9.31
N PRO A 336 14.99 -29.33 8.15
CA PRO A 336 15.31 -30.65 7.64
C PRO A 336 16.22 -31.40 8.62
N ALA A 337 16.97 -30.70 9.48
CA ALA A 337 17.71 -31.30 10.59
C ALA A 337 16.82 -32.03 11.61
N ALA A 338 15.64 -31.50 11.96
CA ALA A 338 14.70 -32.16 12.88
C ALA A 338 14.07 -33.40 12.23
N ILE A 339 13.66 -33.30 10.97
CA ILE A 339 13.13 -34.43 10.20
C ILE A 339 14.22 -35.50 9.94
N LEU A 340 15.47 -35.09 9.64
CA LEU A 340 16.62 -35.96 9.47
C LEU A 340 17.29 -36.39 10.78
N GLN A 341 16.81 -35.94 11.93
CA GLN A 341 17.10 -36.57 13.23
C GLN A 341 16.06 -37.67 13.52
N ALA A 342 14.78 -37.42 13.22
CA ALA A 342 13.74 -38.47 13.26
C ALA A 342 13.97 -39.58 12.22
N LEU A 343 14.54 -39.25 11.06
CA LEU A 343 14.98 -40.19 10.00
C LEU A 343 16.49 -40.48 10.04
N GLY A 344 17.18 -40.08 11.11
CA GLY A 344 18.65 -40.02 11.23
C GLY A 344 19.41 -41.34 11.23
N GLY A 345 18.74 -42.46 10.99
CA GLY A 345 19.38 -43.74 10.69
C GLY A 345 20.00 -43.82 9.28
N MET A 346 19.68 -42.89 8.37
CA MET A 346 20.12 -42.96 6.96
C MET A 346 20.51 -41.58 6.38
N ARG A 347 21.82 -41.25 6.39
CA ARG A 347 22.45 -40.14 5.62
C ARG A 347 23.05 -40.71 4.33
N SER A 348 23.23 -39.98 3.23
CA SER A 348 24.09 -38.80 3.06
C SER A 348 24.11 -38.29 1.60
N LEU A 349 24.83 -37.18 1.34
CA LEU A 349 25.05 -36.50 0.03
C LEU A 349 23.86 -35.64 -0.47
N GLY A 350 24.02 -34.42 -1.00
CA GLY A 350 25.19 -33.53 -1.13
C GLY A 350 24.94 -32.37 -2.13
N PHE A 351 25.79 -31.32 -2.08
CA PHE A 351 25.98 -30.18 -3.01
C PHE A 351 25.45 -28.76 -2.66
N GLN A 352 26.26 -27.78 -3.08
CA GLN A 352 26.11 -26.32 -2.95
C GLN A 352 26.22 -25.66 -4.34
N ILE A 353 25.58 -24.49 -4.55
CA ILE A 353 25.75 -23.67 -5.77
C ILE A 353 25.79 -22.18 -5.39
N SER A 354 26.78 -21.45 -5.94
CA SER A 354 26.91 -19.97 -5.98
C SER A 354 26.69 -19.50 -7.43
N GLY A 355 26.55 -18.22 -7.80
CA GLY A 355 26.53 -16.91 -7.13
C GLY A 355 26.52 -15.81 -8.22
N ALA A 356 25.87 -14.66 -8.01
CA ALA A 356 25.48 -13.75 -9.12
C ALA A 356 26.33 -12.46 -9.28
N SER A 357 26.37 -11.93 -10.51
CA SER A 357 26.90 -10.61 -10.96
C SER A 357 26.66 -10.45 -12.48
N ARG A 358 26.65 -9.28 -13.15
CA ARG A 358 26.59 -7.83 -12.82
C ARG A 358 26.33 -7.07 -14.15
N LEU A 359 25.40 -6.11 -14.23
CA LEU A 359 25.37 -5.09 -15.32
C LEU A 359 24.77 -3.75 -14.83
N ALA A 360 25.31 -2.64 -15.34
CA ALA A 360 24.85 -1.27 -15.10
C ALA A 360 24.92 -0.45 -16.41
N PRO A 361 23.98 0.46 -16.69
CA PRO A 361 23.94 1.22 -17.94
C PRO A 361 24.77 2.52 -17.92
N GLN A 362 25.32 2.89 -19.08
CA GLN A 362 25.96 4.19 -19.30
C GLN A 362 24.94 5.27 -19.70
N LYS A 363 25.41 6.53 -19.74
CA LYS A 363 24.61 7.76 -19.80
C LYS A 363 25.07 8.62 -20.98
N ASP A 364 24.13 9.16 -21.76
CA ASP A 364 24.44 9.82 -23.03
C ASP A 364 24.08 11.32 -23.11
N ALA A 365 24.88 12.00 -23.96
CA ALA A 365 24.67 13.24 -24.71
C ALA A 365 24.11 14.54 -24.05
N THR A 366 24.93 15.59 -24.15
CA THR A 366 24.59 17.00 -23.89
C THR A 366 24.01 17.68 -25.15
N ILE A 367 22.95 18.48 -25.02
CA ILE A 367 22.38 19.27 -26.13
C ILE A 367 23.02 20.66 -26.18
N GLY A 368 23.51 21.07 -27.36
CA GLY A 368 24.10 22.38 -27.60
C GLY A 368 23.07 23.49 -27.85
N ALA A 369 23.36 24.70 -27.36
CA ALA A 369 22.53 25.88 -27.59
C ALA A 369 23.08 26.74 -28.74
N GLN A 370 22.28 26.96 -29.79
CA GLN A 370 22.59 27.94 -30.83
C GLN A 370 22.10 29.35 -30.45
N ARG A 371 22.94 30.35 -30.73
CA ARG A 371 22.70 31.77 -30.46
C ARG A 371 22.67 32.51 -31.79
N GLY A 372 21.58 33.20 -32.10
CA GLY A 372 21.45 34.04 -33.31
C GLY A 372 21.31 35.53 -32.94
N PRO A 373 22.10 36.45 -33.54
CA PRO A 373 21.91 37.89 -33.39
C PRO A 373 21.09 38.47 -34.55
N GLY A 374 20.31 39.53 -34.28
CA GLY A 374 19.53 40.22 -35.31
C GLY A 374 19.13 41.63 -34.85
N THR A 375 19.98 42.62 -35.10
CA THR A 375 19.70 44.03 -34.78
C THR A 375 18.86 44.68 -35.88
N GLY A 376 17.53 44.69 -35.70
CA GLY A 376 16.60 45.46 -36.53
C GLY A 376 16.48 46.91 -36.07
N GLN A 377 16.55 47.87 -36.99
CA GLN A 377 16.39 49.29 -36.67
C GLN A 377 14.95 49.58 -36.20
N SER A 378 14.83 50.27 -35.06
CA SER A 378 13.54 50.62 -34.47
C SER A 378 12.82 51.70 -35.28
N LYS A 379 11.88 51.28 -36.14
CA LYS A 379 10.80 52.14 -36.61
C LYS A 379 9.88 52.39 -35.41
N ARG A 380 9.64 53.66 -35.04
CA ARG A 380 8.78 54.03 -33.90
C ARG A 380 7.43 53.30 -33.99
N PRO A 381 7.06 52.48 -32.99
CA PRO A 381 5.76 51.80 -32.99
C PRO A 381 4.66 52.83 -32.74
N THR A 382 3.72 52.93 -33.69
CA THR A 382 2.49 53.73 -33.54
C THR A 382 1.62 53.16 -32.43
N ASP A 383 0.69 53.98 -31.90
CA ASP A 383 -0.26 53.55 -30.86
C ASP A 383 -1.11 52.34 -31.30
N GLU A 384 -1.43 52.28 -32.60
CA GLU A 384 -2.14 51.18 -33.27
C GLU A 384 -1.41 49.84 -33.23
N ALA A 385 -0.06 49.84 -33.30
CA ALA A 385 0.72 48.62 -33.16
C ALA A 385 0.57 48.02 -31.75
N MET A 386 0.59 48.86 -30.71
CA MET A 386 0.45 48.41 -29.32
C MET A 386 -0.95 47.81 -29.04
N LEU A 387 -2.00 48.36 -29.66
CA LEU A 387 -3.35 47.79 -29.62
C LEU A 387 -3.43 46.42 -30.30
N THR A 388 -2.81 46.28 -31.48
CA THR A 388 -2.74 45.02 -32.22
C THR A 388 -1.95 43.95 -31.45
N ASP A 389 -0.84 44.33 -30.81
CA ASP A 389 -0.05 43.47 -29.92
C ASP A 389 -0.86 43.03 -28.68
N LEU A 390 -1.68 43.91 -28.12
CA LEU A 390 -2.57 43.61 -26.98
C LEU A 390 -3.67 42.61 -27.36
N GLN A 391 -4.34 42.83 -28.49
CA GLN A 391 -5.34 41.88 -29.04
C GLN A 391 -4.70 40.53 -29.38
N GLY A 392 -3.50 40.53 -29.96
CA GLY A 392 -2.73 39.31 -30.21
C GLY A 392 -2.39 38.56 -28.92
N ALA A 393 -2.04 39.26 -27.85
CA ALA A 393 -1.82 38.66 -26.55
C ALA A 393 -3.13 38.12 -25.93
N GLU A 394 -4.23 38.86 -26.02
CA GLU A 394 -5.56 38.46 -25.51
C GLU A 394 -6.05 37.15 -26.16
N ASN A 395 -6.01 37.05 -27.49
CA ASN A 395 -6.36 35.82 -28.22
C ASN A 395 -5.51 34.62 -27.76
N VAL A 396 -4.20 34.82 -27.56
CA VAL A 396 -3.29 33.75 -27.09
C VAL A 396 -3.57 33.37 -25.63
N MET A 397 -4.05 34.31 -24.80
CA MET A 397 -4.48 34.01 -23.43
C MET A 397 -5.81 33.24 -23.40
N ASP A 398 -6.74 33.50 -24.32
CA ASP A 398 -7.96 32.71 -24.43
C ASP A 398 -7.69 31.27 -24.92
N ASP A 399 -6.82 31.09 -25.93
CA ASP A 399 -6.31 29.78 -26.32
C ASP A 399 -5.63 29.06 -25.13
N LEU A 400 -4.84 29.80 -24.33
CA LEU A 400 -4.17 29.27 -23.15
C LEU A 400 -5.16 28.80 -22.07
N ARG A 401 -6.20 29.60 -21.79
CA ARG A 401 -7.27 29.27 -20.83
C ARG A 401 -8.04 28.02 -21.27
N ALA A 402 -8.39 27.92 -22.55
CA ALA A 402 -9.05 26.76 -23.14
C ALA A 402 -8.19 25.50 -22.93
N ALA A 403 -6.93 25.52 -23.37
CA ALA A 403 -6.01 24.40 -23.20
C ALA A 403 -5.71 24.05 -21.72
N GLU A 404 -5.62 25.05 -20.83
CA GLU A 404 -5.47 24.81 -19.39
C GLU A 404 -6.70 24.10 -18.81
N SER A 405 -7.92 24.52 -19.20
CA SER A 405 -9.17 23.90 -18.75
C SER A 405 -9.32 22.45 -19.21
N GLU A 406 -8.94 22.14 -20.45
CA GLU A 406 -8.95 20.79 -21.01
C GLU A 406 -7.98 19.88 -20.22
N LEU A 407 -6.73 20.34 -20.01
CA LEU A 407 -5.75 19.59 -19.22
C LEU A 407 -6.19 19.42 -17.75
N ARG A 408 -6.80 20.44 -17.14
CA ARG A 408 -7.35 20.34 -15.77
C ARG A 408 -8.46 19.31 -15.67
N ASN A 409 -9.31 19.15 -16.70
CA ASN A 409 -10.34 18.11 -16.70
C ASN A 409 -9.72 16.70 -16.71
N TYR A 410 -8.66 16.47 -17.52
CA TYR A 410 -7.89 15.22 -17.48
C TYR A 410 -7.24 14.97 -16.11
N LEU A 411 -6.61 15.99 -15.53
CA LEU A 411 -5.96 15.89 -14.21
C LEU A 411 -6.97 15.59 -13.09
N ASN A 412 -8.13 16.26 -13.10
CA ASN A 412 -9.21 16.03 -12.14
C ASN A 412 -9.76 14.61 -12.23
N LEU A 413 -9.96 14.08 -13.44
CA LEU A 413 -10.41 12.70 -13.66
C LEU A 413 -9.38 11.69 -13.15
N ALA A 414 -8.10 11.86 -13.49
CA ALA A 414 -7.02 11.01 -13.00
C ALA A 414 -6.87 11.06 -11.46
N GLN A 415 -7.06 12.24 -10.86
CA GLN A 415 -7.03 12.40 -9.41
C GLN A 415 -8.25 11.77 -8.72
N ALA A 416 -9.44 11.87 -9.31
CA ALA A 416 -10.63 11.19 -8.81
C ALA A 416 -10.47 9.65 -8.84
N LEU A 417 -9.99 9.10 -9.96
CA LEU A 417 -9.75 7.66 -10.07
C LEU A 417 -8.67 7.17 -9.09
N SER A 418 -7.56 7.90 -8.95
CA SER A 418 -6.46 7.52 -8.03
C SER A 418 -6.80 7.69 -6.53
N THR A 419 -7.80 8.50 -6.18
CA THR A 419 -8.27 8.62 -4.79
C THR A 419 -9.31 7.55 -4.41
N GLN A 420 -10.04 6.99 -5.38
CA GLN A 420 -10.97 5.87 -5.15
C GLN A 420 -10.26 4.53 -4.96
N THR A 421 -9.06 4.35 -5.53
CA THR A 421 -8.26 3.14 -5.35
C THR A 421 -7.38 3.19 -4.11
N ALA A 422 -7.24 2.04 -3.44
CA ALA A 422 -6.20 1.84 -2.44
C ALA A 422 -4.82 2.19 -3.02
N LYS A 423 -3.97 2.85 -2.23
CA LYS A 423 -2.60 3.18 -2.67
C LYS A 423 -1.80 1.88 -2.72
N LEU A 424 -0.95 1.70 -3.74
CA LEU A 424 -0.10 0.52 -3.90
C LEU A 424 0.67 0.18 -2.61
N ALA A 425 1.22 1.18 -1.93
CA ALA A 425 1.91 1.06 -0.64
C ALA A 425 1.07 0.51 0.54
N GLN A 426 -0.26 0.48 0.43
CA GLN A 426 -1.17 -0.15 1.41
C GLN A 426 -1.37 -1.64 1.15
N CYS A 427 -1.10 -2.13 -0.07
CA CYS A 427 -1.26 -3.52 -0.47
C CYS A 427 -0.10 -4.39 0.05
N LYS A 428 0.03 -4.52 1.37
CA LYS A 428 1.08 -5.31 2.03
C LYS A 428 0.62 -6.74 2.30
N LEU A 429 1.55 -7.66 2.52
CA LEU A 429 1.24 -8.98 3.07
C LEU A 429 0.72 -8.82 4.50
N VAL A 430 -0.61 -8.80 4.66
CA VAL A 430 -1.26 -8.87 5.98
C VAL A 430 -1.53 -10.34 6.26
N LEU A 431 -0.64 -10.98 7.01
CA LEU A 431 -0.93 -12.30 7.56
C LEU A 431 -2.14 -12.17 8.49
N PRO A 432 -3.22 -12.97 8.32
CA PRO A 432 -4.28 -13.02 9.30
C PRO A 432 -3.67 -13.53 10.60
N ALA A 433 -3.55 -12.64 11.59
CA ALA A 433 -2.93 -12.94 12.87
C ALA A 433 -3.56 -14.23 13.42
N GLY A 434 -2.75 -15.30 13.49
CA GLY A 434 -3.21 -16.55 14.04
C GLY A 434 -3.66 -16.27 15.46
N GLN A 435 -4.88 -16.65 15.84
CA GLN A 435 -5.27 -16.59 17.24
C GLN A 435 -4.26 -17.43 18.01
N MET A 436 -3.45 -16.75 18.82
CA MET A 436 -2.43 -17.37 19.65
C MET A 436 -3.12 -18.28 20.66
N SER A 437 -3.03 -19.59 20.42
CA SER A 437 -3.68 -20.61 21.24
C SER A 437 -2.67 -21.10 22.28
N ILE A 438 -2.98 -20.83 23.54
CA ILE A 438 -2.15 -21.19 24.70
C ILE A 438 -2.86 -22.34 25.42
N VAL A 439 -2.12 -23.43 25.69
CA VAL A 439 -2.64 -24.60 26.39
C VAL A 439 -1.78 -24.86 27.63
N PRO A 440 -2.35 -24.86 28.86
CA PRO A 440 -3.77 -24.62 29.18
C PRO A 440 -4.19 -23.16 28.94
N ASP A 441 -5.41 -22.96 28.42
CA ASP A 441 -6.02 -21.63 28.29
C ASP A 441 -6.68 -21.27 29.62
N VAL A 442 -5.92 -20.60 30.48
CA VAL A 442 -6.33 -20.19 31.82
C VAL A 442 -5.97 -18.73 32.05
N ASP A 443 -6.88 -17.98 32.67
CA ASP A 443 -6.65 -16.59 33.05
C ASP A 443 -5.77 -16.47 34.31
N GLN A 444 -5.64 -17.55 35.09
CA GLN A 444 -4.86 -17.61 36.32
C GLN A 444 -4.19 -18.99 36.52
N VAL A 445 -2.99 -19.00 37.06
CA VAL A 445 -2.22 -20.19 37.48
C VAL A 445 -1.76 -20.04 38.92
N PHE A 446 -1.77 -21.16 39.63
CA PHE A 446 -1.17 -21.29 40.95
C PHE A 446 0.24 -21.91 40.83
N LEU A 447 1.27 -21.17 41.25
CA LEU A 447 2.66 -21.64 41.34
C LEU A 447 2.97 -22.04 42.78
N ALA A 448 3.09 -23.35 43.02
CA ALA A 448 3.63 -23.87 44.27
C ALA A 448 5.13 -23.54 44.40
N ALA A 449 5.66 -23.46 45.63
CA ALA A 449 7.09 -23.22 45.86
C ALA A 449 7.95 -24.30 45.18
N GLY A 450 8.92 -23.89 44.36
CA GLY A 450 9.72 -24.78 43.48
C GLY A 450 8.93 -25.43 42.33
N GLY A 451 7.64 -25.15 42.19
CA GLY A 451 6.79 -25.65 41.12
C GLY A 451 7.10 -25.01 39.77
N THR A 452 6.83 -25.76 38.69
CA THR A 452 6.95 -25.30 37.31
C THR A 452 5.61 -25.49 36.58
N GLN A 453 5.01 -24.40 36.10
CA GLN A 453 3.92 -24.48 35.13
C GLN A 453 4.49 -24.50 33.71
N VAL A 454 3.87 -25.30 32.83
CA VAL A 454 4.17 -25.31 31.41
C VAL A 454 2.96 -24.82 30.62
N PHE A 455 3.21 -23.98 29.63
CA PHE A 455 2.26 -23.53 28.62
C PHE A 455 2.77 -23.92 27.23
N LEU A 456 1.90 -24.45 26.38
CA LEU A 456 2.15 -24.72 24.97
C LEU A 456 1.46 -23.64 24.13
N VAL A 457 2.26 -22.79 23.48
CA VAL A 457 1.79 -21.71 22.61
C VAL A 457 1.86 -22.14 21.17
N SER A 458 0.74 -22.08 20.46
CA SER A 458 0.62 -22.50 19.06
C SER A 458 -0.14 -21.45 18.25
N GLY A 459 0.17 -21.34 16.96
CA GLY A 459 -0.46 -20.35 16.07
C GLY A 459 0.04 -18.91 16.25
N ALA A 460 0.92 -18.65 17.22
CA ALA A 460 1.70 -17.43 17.34
C ALA A 460 2.51 -17.16 16.05
N ASN A 461 2.62 -15.89 15.66
CA ASN A 461 3.43 -15.48 14.53
C ASN A 461 4.89 -15.24 14.95
N GLY A 462 5.79 -16.15 14.58
CA GLY A 462 7.18 -16.16 15.08
C GLY A 462 7.31 -16.73 16.50
N ALA A 463 8.52 -16.68 17.05
CA ALA A 463 8.79 -17.16 18.41
C ALA A 463 8.13 -16.22 19.44
N PRO A 464 7.22 -16.70 20.31
CA PRO A 464 6.57 -15.89 21.30
C PRO A 464 7.55 -15.50 22.41
N ILE A 465 7.45 -14.24 22.82
CA ILE A 465 8.17 -13.66 23.95
C ILE A 465 7.31 -13.91 25.20
N ALA A 466 7.97 -14.28 26.29
CA ALA A 466 7.32 -14.62 27.55
C ALA A 466 7.99 -13.83 28.68
N GLU A 467 7.33 -12.77 29.12
CA GLU A 467 7.83 -11.86 30.16
C GLU A 467 6.93 -11.92 31.39
N VAL A 468 7.52 -11.81 32.58
CA VAL A 468 6.78 -11.78 33.85
C VAL A 468 6.89 -10.38 34.43
N ALA A 469 5.75 -9.74 34.69
CA ALA A 469 5.63 -8.41 35.27
C ALA A 469 4.90 -8.45 36.62
N GLY A 470 5.12 -7.45 37.49
CA GLY A 470 4.48 -7.35 38.81
C GLY A 470 5.49 -7.31 39.96
N ALA A 471 5.04 -7.63 41.18
CA ALA A 471 5.89 -7.69 42.36
C ALA A 471 6.39 -9.12 42.60
N GLY A 472 7.70 -9.32 42.75
CA GLY A 472 8.31 -10.65 42.92
C GLY A 472 8.83 -11.30 41.64
N THR A 473 9.03 -10.54 40.55
CA THR A 473 9.52 -11.07 39.26
C THR A 473 10.90 -11.73 39.40
N GLU A 474 11.72 -11.24 40.32
CA GLU A 474 13.02 -11.80 40.66
C GLU A 474 12.95 -13.21 41.26
N LYS A 475 11.78 -13.67 41.70
CA LYS A 475 11.53 -15.03 42.21
C LYS A 475 11.17 -16.04 41.12
N VAL A 476 10.85 -15.58 39.91
CA VAL A 476 10.39 -16.41 38.79
C VAL A 476 11.48 -16.58 37.73
N ILE A 477 11.55 -17.77 37.13
CA ILE A 477 12.36 -18.07 35.95
C ILE A 477 11.41 -18.47 34.83
N THR A 478 11.50 -17.79 33.69
CA THR A 478 10.75 -18.13 32.48
C THR A 478 11.71 -18.65 31.41
N LYS A 479 11.38 -19.79 30.79
CA LYS A 479 12.16 -20.41 29.73
C LYS A 479 11.26 -20.75 28.55
N VAL A 480 11.61 -20.26 27.35
CA VAL A 480 10.91 -20.59 26.10
C VAL A 480 11.72 -21.64 25.34
N GLU A 481 11.12 -22.78 25.05
CA GLU A 481 11.69 -23.89 24.28
C GLU A 481 10.86 -24.12 23.01
N VAL A 482 11.48 -24.57 21.91
CA VAL A 482 10.75 -24.98 20.70
C VAL A 482 10.34 -26.46 20.86
N ALA A 483 9.06 -26.75 20.73
CA ALA A 483 8.47 -28.08 20.92
C ALA A 483 7.65 -28.48 19.67
N GLY A 484 8.35 -28.75 18.57
CA GLY A 484 7.73 -29.03 17.28
C GLY A 484 7.12 -27.78 16.66
N SER A 485 5.81 -27.79 16.40
CA SER A 485 5.06 -26.65 15.85
C SER A 485 4.48 -25.70 16.92
N ALA A 486 4.82 -25.92 18.19
CA ALA A 486 4.44 -25.09 19.32
C ALA A 486 5.68 -24.64 20.11
N HIS A 487 5.54 -23.56 20.86
CA HIS A 487 6.55 -23.09 21.81
C HIS A 487 6.14 -23.46 23.22
N LYS A 488 7.03 -24.13 23.94
CA LYS A 488 6.85 -24.54 25.33
C LYS A 488 7.43 -23.46 26.24
N ILE A 489 6.56 -22.67 26.86
CA ILE A 489 6.93 -21.70 27.88
C ILE A 489 6.84 -22.39 29.24
N SER A 490 7.97 -22.51 29.93
CA SER A 490 8.04 -23.05 31.29
C SER A 490 8.27 -21.89 32.25
N VAL A 491 7.40 -21.73 33.24
CA VAL A 491 7.45 -20.70 34.27
C VAL A 491 7.61 -21.38 35.61
N SER A 492 8.73 -21.13 36.30
CA SER A 492 9.08 -21.79 37.56
C SER A 492 9.43 -20.79 38.64
N LEU A 493 9.08 -21.10 39.89
CA LEU A 493 9.62 -20.37 41.05
C LEU A 493 11.04 -20.86 41.36
N LYS A 494 11.92 -19.94 41.72
CA LYS A 494 13.27 -20.25 42.23
C LYS A 494 13.15 -21.14 43.48
N GLU A 495 14.11 -22.02 43.65
CA GLU A 495 14.16 -22.94 44.78
C GLU A 495 14.12 -22.17 46.11
N ASN A 496 13.31 -22.65 47.05
CA ASN A 496 13.02 -22.01 48.34
C ASN A 496 12.37 -20.61 48.28
N GLN A 497 11.86 -20.17 47.12
CA GLN A 497 11.03 -18.96 47.00
C GLN A 497 9.54 -19.30 46.94
N ALA A 498 8.73 -18.48 47.61
CA ALA A 498 7.28 -18.47 47.52
C ALA A 498 6.81 -17.04 47.22
N LEU A 499 5.68 -16.93 46.51
CA LEU A 499 5.00 -15.65 46.32
C LEU A 499 4.18 -15.33 47.58
N GLY A 500 4.30 -14.11 48.09
CA GLY A 500 3.46 -13.62 49.18
C GLY A 500 2.03 -13.33 48.72
N GLU A 501 1.07 -13.28 49.64
CA GLU A 501 -0.36 -13.03 49.32
C GLU A 501 -0.61 -11.68 48.62
N GLN A 502 0.33 -10.73 48.73
CA GLN A 502 0.28 -9.40 48.08
C GLN A 502 1.13 -9.32 46.80
N GLU A 503 1.86 -10.39 46.44
CA GLU A 503 2.71 -10.45 45.25
C GLU A 503 1.93 -10.99 44.06
N ILE A 504 1.26 -10.07 43.35
CA ILE A 504 0.56 -10.38 42.10
C ILE A 504 1.55 -10.28 40.95
N LEU A 505 1.68 -11.37 40.19
CA LEU A 505 2.50 -11.46 39.00
C LEU A 505 1.65 -11.74 37.76
N TYR A 506 2.13 -11.29 36.60
CA TYR A 506 1.46 -11.44 35.32
C TYR A 506 2.45 -12.01 34.30
N LEU A 507 2.13 -13.16 33.71
CA LEU A 507 2.83 -13.69 32.55
C LEU A 507 2.24 -13.04 31.29
N HIS A 508 3.01 -12.18 30.65
CA HIS A 508 2.74 -11.63 29.34
C HIS A 508 3.35 -12.56 28.29
N ILE A 509 2.49 -13.26 27.56
CA ILE A 509 2.88 -14.01 26.35
C ILE A 509 2.52 -13.12 25.16
N ALA A 510 3.49 -12.76 24.34
CA ALA A 510 3.28 -11.95 23.15
C ALA A 510 3.91 -12.61 21.91
N ASP A 511 3.26 -12.51 20.75
CA ASP A 511 3.81 -12.97 19.48
C ASP A 511 4.39 -11.83 18.63
N GLY A 512 5.10 -12.18 17.56
CA GLY A 512 5.68 -11.22 16.61
C GLY A 512 4.65 -10.47 15.75
N SER A 513 3.34 -10.76 15.88
CA SER A 513 2.26 -9.95 15.28
C SER A 513 1.71 -8.90 16.26
N GLY A 514 2.14 -8.92 17.52
CA GLY A 514 1.63 -8.04 18.58
C GLY A 514 0.35 -8.56 19.24
N GLN A 515 -0.07 -9.80 18.99
CA GLN A 515 -1.08 -10.43 19.85
C GLN A 515 -0.46 -10.75 21.21
N GLN A 516 -1.19 -10.46 22.28
CA GLN A 516 -0.76 -10.73 23.65
C GLN A 516 -1.86 -11.45 24.45
N ARG A 517 -1.45 -12.35 25.33
CA ARG A 517 -2.27 -12.95 26.39
C ARG A 517 -1.58 -12.66 27.72
N VAL A 518 -2.36 -12.24 28.71
CA VAL A 518 -1.90 -12.03 30.08
C VAL A 518 -2.52 -13.13 30.95
N ILE A 519 -1.68 -13.80 31.73
CA ILE A 519 -2.08 -14.87 32.67
C ILE A 519 -1.63 -14.45 34.06
N ASN A 520 -2.55 -14.41 35.03
CA ASN A 520 -2.25 -14.07 36.41
C ASN A 520 -1.51 -15.23 37.10
N LEU A 521 -0.36 -14.97 37.69
CA LEU A 521 0.44 -15.92 38.45
C LEU A 521 0.27 -15.61 39.95
N THR A 522 -0.29 -16.57 40.66
CA THR A 522 -0.52 -16.50 42.11
C THR A 522 0.23 -17.61 42.82
N GLY A 523 0.71 -17.38 44.04
CA GLY A 523 1.27 -18.44 44.89
C GLY A 523 0.51 -18.56 46.20
N GLY A 524 0.74 -19.65 46.90
CA GLY A 524 0.19 -19.89 48.24
C GLY A 524 1.32 -19.89 49.26
N GLY A 525 1.05 -19.27 50.42
CA GLY A 525 1.93 -19.34 51.57
C GLY A 525 2.25 -20.79 51.96
N THR A 526 3.41 -20.96 52.58
CA THR A 526 4.02 -22.21 53.07
C THR A 526 3.08 -23.40 53.26
N ALA A 527 3.43 -24.56 52.69
CA ALA A 527 2.73 -25.82 52.88
C ALA A 527 2.82 -26.35 54.33
N THR A 528 2.07 -25.75 55.25
CA THR A 528 1.77 -26.34 56.56
C THR A 528 0.78 -27.47 56.35
N GLY A 529 1.30 -28.71 56.32
CA GLY A 529 0.56 -29.88 55.89
C GLY A 529 -0.62 -30.25 56.80
N GLN A 530 -1.83 -29.89 56.38
CA GLN A 530 -3.06 -30.67 56.60
C GLN A 530 -4.17 -30.14 55.68
N GLY A 531 -4.50 -30.90 54.64
CA GLY A 531 -5.57 -30.59 53.71
C GLY A 531 -5.81 -31.75 52.76
N GLY A 532 -7.01 -32.34 52.80
CA GLY A 532 -7.42 -33.36 51.83
C GLY A 532 -7.54 -32.80 50.41
N PRO A 533 -7.77 -33.65 49.39
CA PRO A 533 -7.90 -33.20 48.01
C PRO A 533 -9.06 -32.21 47.87
N SER A 534 -8.74 -30.93 47.69
CA SER A 534 -9.69 -29.95 47.21
C SER A 534 -9.98 -30.24 45.74
N GLU A 535 -11.20 -30.67 45.44
CA GLU A 535 -11.66 -30.76 44.05
C GLU A 535 -11.54 -29.38 43.39
N PRO A 536 -11.01 -29.29 42.16
CA PRO A 536 -10.95 -28.02 41.44
C PRO A 536 -12.37 -27.58 41.07
N SER A 537 -12.94 -26.66 41.85
CA SER A 537 -14.23 -26.05 41.54
C SER A 537 -14.08 -25.12 40.33
N THR A 538 -14.25 -25.65 39.12
CA THR A 538 -14.20 -24.94 37.84
C THR A 538 -15.33 -23.93 37.61
N ILE A 539 -16.17 -23.70 38.62
CA ILE A 539 -17.32 -22.78 38.55
C ILE A 539 -16.84 -21.37 38.92
N LYS A 540 -16.91 -20.43 37.97
CA LYS A 540 -16.63 -19.01 38.23
C LYS A 540 -17.53 -18.52 39.37
N GLU A 541 -16.97 -17.76 40.32
CA GLU A 541 -17.64 -17.27 41.54
C GLU A 541 -19.01 -16.60 41.24
N ALA A 542 -19.10 -15.84 40.14
CA ALA A 542 -20.34 -15.23 39.66
C ALA A 542 -21.42 -16.27 39.29
N THR A 543 -21.05 -17.38 38.64
CA THR A 543 -21.96 -18.48 38.30
C THR A 543 -22.41 -19.24 39.54
N ARG A 544 -21.52 -19.46 40.53
CA ARG A 544 -21.88 -20.02 41.84
C ARG A 544 -22.94 -19.16 42.52
N LYS A 545 -22.68 -17.85 42.60
CA LYS A 545 -23.59 -16.89 43.24
C LYS A 545 -24.93 -16.78 42.51
N ALA A 546 -24.93 -16.78 41.17
CA ALA A 546 -26.16 -16.79 40.37
C ALA A 546 -27.01 -18.04 40.63
N LEU A 547 -26.40 -19.24 40.63
CA LEU A 547 -27.10 -20.49 40.94
C LEU A 547 -27.66 -20.50 42.37
N CYS A 548 -26.88 -20.14 43.39
CA CYS A 548 -27.39 -20.09 44.77
C CYS A 548 -28.53 -19.07 44.93
N THR A 549 -28.45 -17.92 44.25
CA THR A 549 -29.50 -16.88 44.26
C THR A 549 -30.78 -17.36 43.57
N ALA A 550 -30.68 -18.01 42.40
CA ALA A 550 -31.83 -18.51 41.65
C ALA A 550 -32.63 -19.57 42.42
N PHE A 551 -31.95 -20.42 43.19
CA PHE A 551 -32.59 -21.42 44.06
C PHE A 551 -32.94 -20.90 45.47
N ALA A 552 -32.68 -19.63 45.78
CA ALA A 552 -32.87 -19.02 47.10
C ALA A 552 -32.21 -19.79 48.26
N LEU A 553 -31.01 -20.34 48.01
CA LEU A 553 -30.22 -21.11 48.98
C LEU A 553 -28.98 -20.32 49.42
N GLY A 554 -28.59 -20.45 50.68
CA GLY A 554 -27.37 -19.83 51.23
C GLY A 554 -26.07 -20.42 50.64
N ASP A 555 -24.92 -19.92 51.09
CA ASP A 555 -23.61 -20.11 50.42
C ASP A 555 -23.17 -21.57 50.21
N ASN A 556 -23.74 -22.52 50.95
CA ASN A 556 -23.53 -23.97 50.76
C ASN A 556 -24.47 -24.62 49.71
N CYS A 557 -25.10 -23.85 48.82
CA CYS A 557 -26.15 -24.35 47.92
C CYS A 557 -25.71 -25.51 46.99
N LEU A 558 -24.41 -25.61 46.67
CA LEU A 558 -23.88 -26.61 45.74
C LEU A 558 -24.06 -28.06 46.22
N ALA A 559 -24.25 -28.28 47.52
CA ALA A 559 -24.58 -29.61 48.08
C ALA A 559 -26.05 -30.01 47.86
N SER A 560 -26.92 -29.11 47.41
CA SER A 560 -28.32 -29.40 47.15
C SER A 560 -28.49 -30.35 45.94
N PRO A 561 -29.22 -31.47 46.08
CA PRO A 561 -29.47 -32.39 44.96
C PRO A 561 -30.11 -31.72 43.75
N ALA A 562 -30.96 -30.70 43.97
CA ALA A 562 -31.59 -29.93 42.89
C ALA A 562 -30.56 -29.12 42.08
N VAL A 563 -29.61 -28.47 42.76
CA VAL A 563 -28.54 -27.68 42.11
C VAL A 563 -27.58 -28.59 41.35
N MET A 564 -27.24 -29.76 41.91
CA MET A 564 -26.41 -30.76 41.21
C MET A 564 -27.11 -31.35 39.98
N ALA A 565 -28.42 -31.65 40.06
CA ALA A 565 -29.19 -32.12 38.91
C ALA A 565 -29.24 -31.06 37.79
N CYS A 566 -29.41 -29.79 38.15
CA CYS A 566 -29.44 -28.68 37.21
C CYS A 566 -28.08 -28.45 36.53
N ARG A 567 -26.99 -28.47 37.31
CA ARG A 567 -25.61 -28.42 36.79
C ARG A 567 -25.35 -29.52 35.76
N LYS A 568 -25.75 -30.76 36.05
CA LYS A 568 -25.53 -31.90 35.15
C LYS A 568 -26.22 -31.73 33.79
N LEU A 569 -27.40 -31.09 33.75
CA LEU A 569 -28.11 -30.76 32.50
C LEU A 569 -27.42 -29.64 31.72
N ILE A 570 -26.86 -28.63 32.39
CA ILE A 570 -26.10 -27.55 31.74
C ILE A 570 -24.81 -28.12 31.13
N ASP A 571 -24.03 -28.88 31.91
CA ASP A 571 -22.76 -29.47 31.48
C ASP A 571 -22.95 -30.45 30.30
N GLN A 572 -24.09 -31.15 30.23
CA GLN A 572 -24.45 -32.03 29.10
C GLN A 572 -24.81 -31.25 27.81
N ASN A 573 -25.48 -30.10 27.92
CA ASN A 573 -25.91 -29.31 26.76
C ASN A 573 -24.79 -28.43 26.18
N VAL A 574 -23.85 -27.95 27.00
CA VAL A 574 -22.71 -27.12 26.54
C VAL A 574 -21.75 -27.91 25.63
N ALA A 575 -21.76 -29.24 25.69
CA ALA A 575 -20.96 -30.10 24.82
C ALA A 575 -21.43 -30.13 23.35
N GLN A 576 -22.65 -29.66 23.04
CA GLN A 576 -23.15 -29.52 21.67
C GLN A 576 -23.34 -28.05 21.33
N ARG A 577 -22.79 -27.59 20.21
CA ARG A 577 -22.99 -26.22 19.72
C ARG A 577 -24.39 -26.09 19.11
N ILE A 578 -25.38 -25.83 19.96
CA ILE A 578 -26.76 -25.54 19.58
C ILE A 578 -26.80 -24.21 18.80
N THR A 579 -27.48 -24.20 17.66
CA THR A 579 -27.68 -22.96 16.86
C THR A 579 -28.76 -22.06 17.49
N GLU A 580 -28.74 -20.76 17.17
CA GLU A 580 -29.68 -19.79 17.79
C GLU A 580 -31.17 -20.14 17.51
N ASP A 581 -31.45 -20.77 16.37
CA ASP A 581 -32.79 -21.26 15.99
C ASP A 581 -33.22 -22.54 16.75
N GLU A 582 -32.26 -23.40 17.12
CA GLU A 582 -32.55 -24.56 17.97
C GLU A 582 -32.77 -24.13 19.43
N ALA A 583 -32.04 -23.12 19.92
CA ALA A 583 -32.25 -22.55 21.24
C ALA A 583 -33.68 -21.98 21.42
N ARG A 584 -34.26 -21.39 20.35
CA ARG A 584 -35.66 -20.91 20.32
C ARG A 584 -36.70 -22.06 20.31
N LYS A 585 -36.35 -23.22 19.74
CA LYS A 585 -37.21 -24.42 19.76
C LYS A 585 -37.17 -25.14 21.10
N VAL A 586 -36.02 -25.17 21.78
CA VAL A 586 -35.90 -25.73 23.13
C VAL A 586 -36.67 -24.90 24.15
N THR A 587 -36.70 -23.57 24.04
CA THR A 587 -37.49 -22.70 24.93
C THR A 587 -39.01 -22.80 24.75
N THR A 588 -39.48 -23.39 23.65
CA THR A 588 -40.92 -23.65 23.41
C THR A 588 -41.32 -25.11 23.66
N ALA A 589 -40.36 -26.02 23.85
CA ALA A 589 -40.61 -27.41 24.23
C ALA A 589 -40.73 -27.55 25.75
N ARG A 590 -41.84 -28.14 26.19
CA ARG A 590 -42.28 -28.28 27.59
C ARG A 590 -41.26 -29.01 28.48
N ILE A 591 -40.54 -28.26 29.32
CA ILE A 591 -39.76 -28.79 30.45
C ILE A 591 -40.44 -28.36 31.75
N ASP A 592 -41.35 -29.19 32.24
CA ASP A 592 -41.93 -29.05 33.58
C ASP A 592 -40.93 -29.62 34.61
N GLY A 593 -40.04 -28.76 35.15
CA GLY A 593 -39.00 -29.15 36.09
C GLY A 593 -38.28 -27.97 36.76
N PRO A 594 -37.48 -28.21 37.83
CA PRO A 594 -36.96 -27.17 38.74
C PRO A 594 -35.84 -26.28 38.19
N CYS A 595 -35.52 -26.36 36.90
CA CYS A 595 -34.46 -25.59 36.22
C CYS A 595 -35.00 -24.45 35.33
N ARG A 596 -36.21 -23.95 35.61
CA ARG A 596 -36.94 -23.04 34.72
C ARG A 596 -36.60 -21.55 34.88
N THR A 597 -35.97 -21.17 36.00
CA THR A 597 -35.63 -19.78 36.39
C THR A 597 -34.16 -19.46 36.18
#